data_AF-A0A1X7SGI8-F1
#
_entry.id   AF-A0A1X7SGI8-F1
#
_cell.length_a   1.000
_cell.length_b   1.000
_cell.length_c   1.000
_cell.angle_alpha   90.00
_cell.angle_beta   90.00
_cell.angle_gamma   90.00
#
_symmetry.space_group_name_H-M   'P 1'
#
loop_
_entity.id
_entity.type
_entity.pdbx_description
1 polymer ?
#
loop_
_entity_poly.entity_id
_entity_poly.type
_entity_poly.pdbx_seq_one_letter_code
_entity_poly.pdbx_strand_id
1 'polypeptide(L)'
;MQEAERDDFYYSLIFLFVPFRDESTLVMEGETMEEAFRRHREASIRGIENHFNKLQKLLEAERNWKKKVDARNKAGFTEEELPDNKEDDEPQLLGEIMEAVADIADMHINVPNLTLEQREAMLNVDQKKIFDKIKSHLLSQKEREDLLENESSRLLRLDDIKPLRMFISGVGGTGKSFLIEATKCLVNDIWHP
;
A
#
# COMPACT_ATOMS: atom_id res chain seq x y z
N MET A 1 -33.76 -34.19 5.02
CA MET A 1 -33.56 -32.76 5.27
C MET A 1 -34.81 -32.07 4.79
N GLN A 2 -35.50 -31.37 5.68
CA GLN A 2 -36.63 -30.53 5.30
C GLN A 2 -36.12 -29.38 4.42
N GLU A 3 -36.99 -28.81 3.58
CA GLU A 3 -36.59 -27.77 2.63
C GLU A 3 -36.02 -26.53 3.34
N ALA A 4 -36.63 -26.12 4.45
CA ALA A 4 -36.12 -25.06 5.31
C ALA A 4 -34.72 -25.36 5.89
N GLU A 5 -34.46 -26.60 6.31
CA GLU A 5 -33.13 -27.00 6.80
C GLU A 5 -32.06 -26.93 5.70
N ARG A 6 -32.44 -27.17 4.43
CA ARG A 6 -31.53 -27.03 3.27
C ARG A 6 -31.20 -25.59 2.98
N ASP A 7 -32.20 -24.72 2.99
CA ASP A 7 -32.00 -23.31 2.72
C ASP A 7 -31.14 -22.66 3.81
N ASP A 8 -31.39 -22.98 5.08
CA ASP A 8 -30.56 -22.51 6.20
C ASP A 8 -29.10 -22.96 6.07
N PHE A 9 -28.87 -24.20 5.61
CA PHE A 9 -27.52 -24.73 5.40
C PHE A 9 -26.77 -23.97 4.30
N TYR A 10 -27.38 -23.79 3.12
CA TYR A 10 -26.74 -23.07 2.01
C TYR A 10 -26.56 -21.59 2.30
N TYR A 11 -27.56 -20.95 2.94
CA TYR A 11 -27.44 -19.58 3.40
C TYR A 11 -26.26 -19.42 4.37
N SER A 12 -26.12 -20.31 5.36
CA SER A 12 -25.00 -20.29 6.31
C SER A 12 -23.64 -20.42 5.59
N LEU A 13 -23.56 -21.24 4.55
CA LEU A 13 -22.34 -21.38 3.75
C LEU A 13 -22.02 -20.10 2.94
N ILE A 14 -23.03 -19.50 2.31
CA ILE A 14 -22.85 -18.24 1.56
C ILE A 14 -22.39 -17.14 2.51
N PHE A 15 -23.07 -16.99 3.65
CA PHE A 15 -22.78 -15.97 4.65
C PHE A 15 -21.34 -16.07 5.19
N LEU A 16 -20.82 -17.29 5.35
CA LEU A 16 -19.47 -17.51 5.89
C LEU A 16 -18.35 -17.23 4.88
N PHE A 17 -18.57 -17.57 3.59
CA PHE A 17 -17.50 -17.62 2.60
C PHE A 17 -17.58 -16.53 1.52
N VAL A 18 -18.71 -15.86 1.35
CA VAL A 18 -18.89 -14.81 0.36
C VAL A 18 -18.79 -13.46 1.05
N PRO A 19 -17.80 -12.60 0.74
CA PRO A 19 -17.76 -11.25 1.27
C PRO A 19 -18.94 -10.44 0.72
N PHE A 20 -19.69 -9.77 1.60
CA PHE A 20 -20.81 -8.92 1.22
C PHE A 20 -20.82 -7.61 2.01
N ARG A 21 -21.40 -6.57 1.41
CA ARG A 21 -21.67 -5.28 2.09
C ARG A 21 -23.14 -5.12 2.46
N ASP A 22 -24.00 -5.80 1.71
CA ASP A 22 -25.44 -5.84 1.89
C ASP A 22 -25.90 -7.27 1.63
N GLU A 23 -26.69 -7.81 2.55
CA GLU A 23 -27.20 -9.17 2.50
C GLU A 23 -28.10 -9.41 1.28
N SER A 24 -28.77 -8.36 0.78
CA SER A 24 -29.58 -8.40 -0.44
C SER A 24 -28.78 -8.82 -1.69
N THR A 25 -27.44 -8.72 -1.64
CA THR A 25 -26.55 -9.10 -2.73
C THR A 25 -26.15 -10.58 -2.70
N LEU A 26 -26.46 -11.29 -1.61
CA LEU A 26 -26.13 -12.70 -1.46
C LEU A 26 -27.04 -13.58 -2.33
N VAL A 27 -28.33 -13.27 -2.34
CA VAL A 27 -29.38 -14.05 -3.00
C VAL A 27 -30.22 -13.13 -3.87
N MET A 28 -30.35 -13.44 -5.16
CA MET A 28 -31.16 -12.63 -6.07
C MET A 28 -32.65 -12.97 -5.93
N GLU A 29 -33.52 -12.03 -6.27
CA GLU A 29 -34.97 -12.27 -6.25
C GLU A 29 -35.34 -13.43 -7.18
N GLY A 30 -35.98 -14.46 -6.63
CA GLY A 30 -36.36 -15.67 -7.34
C GLY A 30 -35.30 -16.78 -7.42
N GLU A 31 -34.10 -16.58 -6.88
CA GLU A 31 -33.10 -17.65 -6.73
C GLU A 31 -33.36 -18.48 -5.47
N THR A 32 -33.14 -19.81 -5.56
CA THR A 32 -33.02 -20.67 -4.38
C THR A 32 -31.66 -20.49 -3.71
N MET A 33 -31.53 -20.83 -2.42
CA MET A 33 -30.25 -20.70 -1.68
C MET A 33 -29.14 -21.56 -2.30
N GLU A 34 -29.48 -22.74 -2.83
CA GLU A 34 -28.53 -23.61 -3.51
C GLU A 34 -28.01 -23.00 -4.82
N GLU A 35 -28.89 -22.35 -5.60
CA GLU A 35 -28.50 -21.66 -6.84
C GLU A 35 -27.58 -20.47 -6.57
N ALA A 36 -27.91 -19.67 -5.54
CA ALA A 36 -27.05 -18.58 -5.11
C ALA A 36 -25.65 -19.09 -4.70
N PHE A 37 -25.58 -20.18 -3.93
CA PHE A 37 -24.31 -20.79 -3.54
C PHE A 37 -23.51 -21.26 -4.77
N ARG A 38 -24.17 -21.93 -5.72
CA ARG A 38 -23.55 -22.42 -6.96
C ARG A 38 -22.97 -21.27 -7.78
N ARG A 39 -23.73 -20.18 -7.94
CA ARG A 39 -23.32 -18.97 -8.66
C ARG A 39 -22.07 -18.34 -8.04
N HIS A 40 -22.04 -18.18 -6.72
CA HIS A 40 -20.88 -17.62 -6.01
C HIS A 40 -19.65 -18.54 -6.10
N ARG A 41 -19.84 -19.85 -5.98
CA ARG A 41 -18.77 -20.85 -6.14
C ARG A 41 -18.15 -20.77 -7.53
N GLU A 42 -18.96 -20.73 -8.57
CA GLU A 42 -18.48 -20.63 -9.95
C GLU A 42 -17.76 -19.30 -10.23
N ALA A 43 -18.29 -18.18 -9.72
CA ALA A 43 -17.63 -16.88 -9.85
C ALA A 43 -16.25 -16.88 -9.19
N SER A 44 -16.13 -17.50 -8.01
CA SER A 44 -14.87 -17.65 -7.28
C SER A 44 -13.86 -18.50 -8.07
N ILE A 45 -14.29 -19.65 -8.62
CA ILE A 45 -13.43 -20.53 -9.43
C ILE A 45 -12.92 -19.78 -10.67
N ARG A 46 -13.81 -19.10 -11.40
CA ARG A 46 -13.43 -18.28 -12.57
C ARG A 46 -12.44 -17.17 -12.19
N GLY A 47 -12.62 -16.54 -11.03
CA GLY A 47 -11.70 -15.53 -10.51
C GLY A 47 -10.29 -16.07 -10.28
N ILE A 48 -10.19 -17.24 -9.64
CA ILE A 48 -8.92 -17.93 -9.39
C ILE A 48 -8.23 -18.30 -10.71
N GLU A 49 -8.96 -18.88 -11.65
CA GLU A 49 -8.43 -19.30 -12.95
C GLU A 49 -7.91 -18.11 -13.76
N ASN A 50 -8.65 -17.00 -13.76
CA ASN A 50 -8.22 -15.75 -14.40
C ASN A 50 -6.94 -15.18 -13.75
N HIS A 51 -6.85 -15.20 -12.42
CA HIS A 51 -5.66 -14.73 -11.73
C HIS A 51 -4.44 -15.61 -12.02
N PHE A 52 -4.62 -16.93 -11.99
CA PHE A 52 -3.59 -17.90 -12.35
C PHE A 52 -3.06 -17.68 -13.77
N ASN A 53 -3.95 -17.47 -14.75
CA ASN A 53 -3.56 -17.18 -16.13
C ASN A 53 -2.74 -15.89 -16.27
N LYS A 54 -3.06 -14.85 -15.48
CA LYS A 54 -2.26 -13.61 -15.44
C LYS A 54 -0.87 -13.86 -14.85
N LEU A 55 -0.77 -14.63 -13.77
CA LEU A 55 0.51 -15.00 -13.17
C LEU A 55 1.38 -15.82 -14.14
N GLN A 56 0.80 -16.75 -14.89
CA GLN A 56 1.54 -17.51 -15.91
C GLN A 56 2.12 -16.59 -17.00
N LYS A 57 1.34 -15.64 -17.51
CA LYS A 57 1.82 -14.66 -18.50
C LYS A 57 2.94 -13.78 -17.96
N LEU A 58 2.85 -13.37 -16.69
CA LEU A 58 3.88 -12.56 -16.03
C LEU A 58 5.19 -13.35 -15.87
N LEU A 59 5.11 -14.61 -15.44
CA LEU A 59 6.27 -15.51 -15.34
C LEU A 59 6.92 -15.77 -16.71
N GLU A 60 6.12 -15.88 -17.76
CA GLU A 60 6.63 -16.04 -19.13
C GLU A 60 7.36 -14.77 -19.61
N ALA A 61 6.79 -13.59 -19.34
CA ALA A 61 7.43 -12.31 -19.63
C ALA A 61 8.76 -12.14 -18.88
N GLU A 62 8.80 -12.50 -17.60
CA GLU A 62 10.02 -12.47 -16.78
C GLU A 62 11.11 -13.39 -17.36
N ARG A 63 10.75 -14.63 -17.73
CA ARG A 63 11.70 -15.56 -18.38
C ARG A 63 12.21 -15.02 -19.72
N ASN A 64 11.35 -14.40 -20.51
CA ASN A 64 11.72 -13.84 -21.80
C ASN A 64 12.65 -12.62 -21.64
N TRP A 65 12.39 -11.77 -20.65
CA TRP A 65 13.28 -10.67 -20.28
C TRP A 65 14.65 -11.20 -19.86
N LYS A 66 14.68 -12.16 -18.92
CA LYS A 66 15.95 -12.75 -18.46
C LYS A 66 16.80 -13.28 -19.62
N LYS A 67 16.19 -13.99 -20.57
CA LYS A 67 16.88 -14.45 -21.79
C LYS A 67 17.46 -13.29 -22.62
N LYS A 68 16.74 -12.18 -22.78
CA LYS A 68 17.22 -10.99 -23.51
C LYS A 68 18.40 -10.33 -22.79
N VAL A 69 18.35 -10.20 -21.47
CA VAL A 69 19.45 -9.64 -20.66
C VAL A 69 20.67 -10.54 -20.74
N ASP A 70 20.50 -11.85 -20.56
CA ASP A 70 21.60 -12.81 -20.64
C ASP A 70 22.26 -12.80 -22.03
N ALA A 71 21.45 -12.68 -23.10
CA ALA A 71 21.95 -12.55 -24.47
C ALA A 71 22.73 -11.23 -24.67
N ARG A 72 22.22 -10.10 -24.16
CA ARG A 72 22.91 -8.80 -24.22
C ARG A 72 24.27 -8.84 -23.49
N ASN A 73 24.28 -9.40 -22.28
CA ASN A 73 25.49 -9.53 -21.47
C ASN A 73 26.51 -10.45 -22.15
N LYS A 74 26.07 -11.53 -22.79
CA LYS A 74 26.94 -12.45 -23.53
C LYS A 74 27.46 -11.88 -24.85
N ALA A 75 26.70 -10.99 -25.50
CA ALA A 75 27.08 -10.34 -26.74
C ALA A 75 28.10 -9.20 -26.54
N GLY A 76 28.48 -8.86 -25.30
CA GLY A 76 29.58 -7.93 -25.01
C GLY A 76 29.30 -6.48 -25.41
N PHE A 77 28.03 -6.05 -25.44
CA PHE A 77 27.69 -4.65 -25.70
C PHE A 77 28.17 -3.74 -24.57
N THR A 78 29.39 -3.22 -24.68
CA THR A 78 29.80 -1.94 -24.07
C THR A 78 29.05 -0.80 -24.75
N GLU A 79 28.69 0.23 -23.99
CA GLU A 79 27.77 1.34 -24.30
C GLU A 79 28.14 2.28 -25.47
N GLU A 80 28.76 1.80 -26.54
CA GLU A 80 29.20 2.63 -27.65
C GLU A 80 28.71 2.06 -28.99
N GLU A 81 27.43 2.33 -29.29
CA GLU A 81 26.82 2.55 -30.62
C GLU A 81 25.30 2.36 -30.51
N LEU A 82 24.60 3.44 -30.15
CA LEU A 82 23.15 3.52 -30.29
C LEU A 82 22.81 3.79 -31.77
N PRO A 83 22.03 2.93 -32.46
CA PRO A 83 21.47 3.31 -33.74
C PRO A 83 20.34 4.32 -33.49
N ASP A 84 20.48 5.47 -34.15
CA ASP A 84 19.55 6.58 -34.15
C ASP A 84 18.16 6.16 -34.68
N ASN A 85 17.13 6.57 -33.94
CA ASN A 85 15.71 6.66 -34.31
C ASN A 85 15.00 5.42 -34.88
N LYS A 86 14.24 4.73 -34.02
CA LYS A 86 12.82 4.41 -34.30
C LYS A 86 12.00 4.64 -33.03
N GLU A 87 10.86 5.31 -33.22
CA GLU A 87 9.93 5.76 -32.20
C GLU A 87 9.76 4.74 -31.07
N ASP A 88 10.19 5.20 -29.91
CA ASP A 88 10.13 4.52 -28.65
C ASP A 88 8.67 4.53 -28.18
N ASP A 89 7.94 3.47 -28.51
CA ASP A 89 6.73 3.09 -27.79
C ASP A 89 7.09 2.35 -26.49
N GLU A 90 8.19 2.73 -25.82
CA GLU A 90 8.30 2.45 -24.39
C GLU A 90 7.10 3.09 -23.72
N PRO A 91 6.28 2.31 -22.99
CA PRO A 91 5.16 2.89 -22.27
C PRO A 91 5.77 3.96 -21.35
N GLN A 92 5.21 5.18 -21.38
CA GLN A 92 5.57 6.28 -20.46
C GLN A 92 5.75 5.81 -19.01
N LEU A 93 5.04 4.75 -18.64
CA LEU A 93 5.16 4.00 -17.40
C LEU A 93 6.59 3.51 -17.06
N LEU A 94 7.41 3.09 -18.02
CA LEU A 94 8.77 2.60 -17.76
C LEU A 94 9.72 3.77 -17.45
N GLY A 95 9.60 4.88 -18.19
CA GLY A 95 10.29 6.14 -17.86
C GLY A 95 9.89 6.65 -16.48
N GLU A 96 8.59 6.66 -16.17
CA GLU A 96 8.06 7.05 -14.86
C GLU A 96 8.52 6.11 -13.73
N ILE A 97 8.59 4.79 -13.98
CA ILE A 97 9.10 3.81 -13.01
C ILE A 97 10.60 4.02 -12.78
N MET A 98 11.38 4.24 -13.84
CA MET A 98 12.81 4.48 -13.74
C MET A 98 13.11 5.80 -13.02
N GLU A 99 12.33 6.86 -13.29
CA GLU A 99 12.42 8.14 -12.59
C GLU A 99 12.02 7.98 -11.11
N ALA A 100 10.92 7.28 -10.81
CA ALA A 100 10.53 6.99 -9.43
C ALA A 100 11.56 6.12 -8.68
N VAL A 101 12.18 5.15 -9.35
CA VAL A 101 13.24 4.31 -8.78
C VAL A 101 14.51 5.13 -8.55
N ALA A 102 14.85 6.04 -9.46
CA ALA A 102 15.96 6.98 -9.28
C ALA A 102 15.68 7.95 -8.12
N ASP A 103 14.46 8.49 -8.00
CA ASP A 103 14.03 9.33 -6.88
C ASP A 103 14.09 8.58 -5.55
N ILE A 104 13.70 7.29 -5.51
CA ILE A 104 13.78 6.44 -4.31
C ILE A 104 15.24 6.14 -3.95
N ALA A 105 16.10 5.92 -4.96
CA ALA A 105 17.53 5.70 -4.76
C ALA A 105 18.23 6.98 -4.27
N ASP A 106 17.87 8.14 -4.82
CA ASP A 106 18.42 9.44 -4.39
C ASP A 106 17.92 9.83 -2.99
N MET A 107 16.67 9.46 -2.65
CA MET A 107 16.16 9.50 -1.27
C MET A 107 16.93 8.60 -0.30
N HIS A 108 17.50 7.47 -0.76
CA HIS A 108 18.28 6.56 0.09
C HIS A 108 19.77 6.91 0.17
N ILE A 109 20.30 7.66 -0.80
CA ILE A 109 21.75 7.90 -0.94
C ILE A 109 22.16 9.29 -0.44
N ASN A 110 21.27 10.30 -0.43
CA ASN A 110 21.66 11.69 -0.12
C ASN A 110 20.76 12.41 0.90
N VAL A 111 20.19 11.71 1.88
CA VAL A 111 19.73 12.42 3.09
C VAL A 111 20.94 12.51 4.00
N PRO A 112 21.55 13.70 4.22
CA PRO A 112 22.54 13.83 5.27
C PRO A 112 21.94 13.28 6.56
N ASN A 113 22.74 12.64 7.42
CA ASN A 113 22.33 12.22 8.76
C ASN A 113 22.01 13.46 9.61
N LEU A 114 20.93 14.14 9.26
CA LEU A 114 20.43 15.34 9.88
C LEU A 114 19.67 14.92 11.12
N THR A 115 20.00 15.56 12.23
CA THR A 115 19.25 15.42 13.48
C THR A 115 17.84 15.98 13.31
N LEU A 116 16.94 15.63 14.23
CA LEU A 116 15.58 16.14 14.22
C LEU A 116 15.55 17.67 14.25
N GLU A 117 16.41 18.29 15.07
CA GLU A 117 16.52 19.75 15.20
C GLU A 117 16.96 20.41 13.89
N GLN A 118 17.92 19.79 13.19
CA GLN A 118 18.39 20.29 11.90
C GLN A 118 17.29 20.21 10.85
N ARG A 119 16.52 19.12 10.84
CA ARG A 119 15.37 18.95 9.94
C ARG A 119 14.28 19.98 10.23
N GLU A 120 13.97 20.22 11.51
CA GLU A 120 12.99 21.22 11.95
C GLU A 120 13.37 22.65 11.55
N ALA A 121 14.67 22.98 11.59
CA ALA A 121 15.18 24.29 11.18
C ALA A 121 15.09 24.52 9.66
N MET A 122 15.11 23.45 8.87
CA MET A 122 15.05 23.50 7.41
C MET A 122 13.61 23.53 6.85
N LEU A 123 12.59 23.31 7.68
CA LEU A 123 11.19 23.37 7.23
C LEU A 123 10.80 24.80 6.88
N ASN A 124 10.12 24.97 5.74
CA ASN A 124 9.49 26.24 5.43
C ASN A 124 8.29 26.51 6.37
N VAL A 125 7.76 27.73 6.35
CA VAL A 125 6.72 28.18 7.28
C VAL A 125 5.48 27.27 7.27
N ASP A 126 5.03 26.82 6.10
CA ASP A 126 3.81 26.02 6.00
C ASP A 126 4.05 24.55 6.36
N GLN A 127 5.20 23.99 5.95
CA GLN A 127 5.65 22.67 6.40
C GLN A 127 5.80 22.64 7.92
N LYS A 128 6.35 23.69 8.52
CA LYS A 128 6.53 23.81 9.97
C LYS A 128 5.19 23.81 10.71
N LYS A 129 4.18 24.54 10.24
CA LYS A 129 2.83 24.50 10.83
C LYS A 129 2.24 23.09 10.81
N ILE A 130 2.41 22.36 9.71
CA ILE A 130 1.94 20.98 9.58
C ILE A 130 2.70 20.07 10.54
N PHE A 131 4.03 20.22 10.58
CA PHE A 131 4.92 19.45 11.43
C PHE A 131 4.60 19.67 12.92
N ASP A 132 4.43 20.91 13.36
CA ASP A 132 4.09 21.25 14.75
C ASP A 132 2.71 20.68 15.17
N LYS A 133 1.76 20.63 14.23
CA LYS A 133 0.46 19.97 14.45
C LYS A 133 0.60 18.46 14.63
N ILE A 134 1.47 17.82 13.84
CA ILE A 134 1.77 16.39 14.00
C ILE A 134 2.49 16.16 15.34
N LYS A 135 3.51 16.97 15.65
CA LYS A 135 4.30 16.89 16.89
C LYS A 135 3.45 17.02 18.14
N SER A 136 2.61 18.04 18.22
CA SER A 136 1.68 18.21 19.35
C SER A 136 0.72 17.03 19.51
N HIS A 137 0.24 16.44 18.41
CA HIS A 137 -0.61 15.26 18.49
C HIS A 137 0.14 14.03 19.00
N LEU A 138 1.35 13.78 18.48
CA LEU A 138 2.18 12.64 18.89
C LEU A 138 2.59 12.75 20.37
N LEU A 139 3.00 13.93 20.83
CA LEU A 139 3.33 14.15 22.24
C LEU A 139 2.12 13.89 23.14
N SER A 140 0.93 14.38 22.76
CA SER A 140 -0.29 14.10 23.53
C SER A 140 -0.65 12.61 23.56
N GLN A 141 -0.37 11.86 22.48
CA GLN A 141 -0.55 10.41 22.48
C GLN A 141 0.46 9.71 23.39
N LYS A 142 1.75 10.09 23.31
CA LYS A 142 2.81 9.51 24.12
C LYS A 142 2.57 9.74 25.62
N GLU A 143 2.18 10.95 26.00
CA GLU A 143 1.81 11.28 27.39
C GLU A 143 0.66 10.39 27.90
N ARG A 144 -0.36 10.14 27.07
CA ARG A 144 -1.46 9.23 27.44
C ARG A 144 -1.01 7.78 27.55
N GLU A 145 -0.15 7.33 26.65
CA GLU A 145 0.42 5.99 26.68
C GLU A 145 1.26 5.76 27.94
N ASP A 146 2.16 6.69 28.28
CA ASP A 146 3.02 6.61 29.46
C ASP A 146 2.20 6.61 30.77
N LEU A 147 1.10 7.38 30.82
CA LEU A 147 0.15 7.33 31.94
C LEU A 147 -0.54 5.98 32.06
N LEU A 148 -0.89 5.35 30.93
CA LEU A 148 -1.57 4.05 30.89
C LEU A 148 -0.63 2.88 31.17
N GLU A 149 0.67 2.99 30.92
CA GLU A 149 1.64 1.96 31.32
C GLU A 149 1.76 1.83 32.85
N ASN A 150 1.45 2.90 33.59
CA ASN A 150 1.53 2.94 35.05
C ASN A 150 0.21 2.53 35.75
N GLU A 151 -0.91 2.45 35.02
CA GLU A 151 -2.19 1.95 35.51
C GLU A 151 -2.43 0.51 34.97
N SER A 152 -2.75 -0.46 35.83
CA SER A 152 -2.97 -1.88 35.45
C SER A 152 -4.20 -2.14 34.54
N SER A 153 -4.77 -1.12 33.90
CA SER A 153 -5.97 -1.18 33.07
C SER A 153 -5.68 -0.90 31.58
N ARG A 154 -4.66 -1.55 31.02
CA ARG A 154 -4.26 -1.39 29.60
C ARG A 154 -5.32 -1.85 28.59
N LEU A 155 -6.20 -2.78 28.97
CA LEU A 155 -7.14 -3.43 28.04
C LEU A 155 -8.48 -2.70 27.83
N LEU A 156 -8.84 -1.73 28.68
CA LEU A 156 -10.17 -1.11 28.66
C LEU A 156 -10.22 0.32 28.09
N ARG A 157 -9.07 0.90 27.67
CA ARG A 157 -8.99 2.34 27.30
C ARG A 157 -8.21 2.67 26.02
N LEU A 158 -7.67 1.67 25.31
CA LEU A 158 -7.01 1.93 24.02
C LEU A 158 -8.00 2.39 22.92
N ASP A 159 -9.29 2.14 23.11
CA ASP A 159 -10.36 2.57 22.19
C ASP A 159 -10.52 4.11 22.09
N ASP A 160 -9.91 4.87 23.01
CA ASP A 160 -9.99 6.34 23.03
C ASP A 160 -8.85 7.04 22.26
N ILE A 161 -7.85 6.31 21.75
CA ILE A 161 -6.75 6.90 20.98
C ILE A 161 -7.20 7.08 19.52
N LYS A 162 -7.74 8.27 19.23
CA LYS A 162 -8.13 8.63 17.87
C LYS A 162 -6.88 8.90 17.01
N PRO A 163 -6.69 8.18 15.89
CA PRO A 163 -5.54 8.40 15.02
C PRO A 163 -5.63 9.76 14.31
N LEU A 164 -4.49 10.42 14.12
CA LEU A 164 -4.39 11.61 13.28
C LEU A 164 -4.58 11.24 11.82
N ARG A 165 -5.67 11.69 11.22
CA ARG A 165 -5.90 11.62 9.78
C ARG A 165 -5.73 13.01 9.19
N MET A 166 -4.73 13.18 8.33
CA MET A 166 -4.44 14.44 7.65
C MET A 166 -4.07 14.16 6.20
N PHE A 167 -4.60 14.97 5.29
CA PHE A 167 -4.21 14.96 3.88
C PHE A 167 -3.36 16.21 3.61
N ILE A 168 -2.14 16.01 3.13
CA ILE A 168 -1.20 17.09 2.81
C ILE A 168 -1.01 17.10 1.30
N SER A 169 -1.39 18.21 0.67
CA SER A 169 -1.24 18.42 -0.77
C SER A 169 -0.20 19.51 -1.05
N GLY A 170 0.36 19.48 -2.25
CA GLY A 170 1.33 20.49 -2.71
C GLY A 170 1.84 20.15 -4.10
N VAL A 171 2.31 21.15 -4.84
CA VAL A 171 2.87 20.97 -6.19
C VAL A 171 4.18 20.16 -6.15
N GLY A 172 4.63 19.64 -7.30
CA GLY A 172 5.93 18.98 -7.41
C GLY A 172 7.06 19.88 -6.89
N GLY A 173 8.08 19.30 -6.25
CA GLY A 173 9.24 20.05 -5.75
C GLY A 173 9.03 20.83 -4.44
N THR A 174 7.84 20.83 -3.82
CA THR A 174 7.61 21.55 -2.54
C THR A 174 8.20 20.85 -1.30
N GLY A 175 9.06 19.85 -1.46
CA GLY A 175 9.67 19.13 -0.35
C GLY A 175 8.71 18.29 0.51
N LYS A 176 7.63 17.75 -0.06
CA LYS A 176 6.71 16.85 0.66
C LYS A 176 7.44 15.62 1.22
N SER A 177 8.36 15.05 0.45
CA SER A 177 9.19 13.91 0.90
C SER A 177 10.08 14.28 2.09
N PHE A 178 10.63 15.50 2.12
CA PHE A 178 11.41 16.00 3.25
C PHE A 178 10.56 16.11 4.53
N LEU A 179 9.33 16.62 4.43
CA LEU A 179 8.39 16.69 5.55
C LEU A 179 8.01 15.29 6.08
N ILE A 180 7.81 14.31 5.20
CA ILE A 180 7.56 12.91 5.57
C ILE A 180 8.75 12.36 6.36
N GLU A 181 9.97 12.59 5.87
CA GLU A 181 11.17 12.07 6.51
C GLU A 181 11.44 12.73 7.87
N ALA A 182 11.22 14.04 8.00
CA ALA A 182 11.26 14.72 9.29
C ALA A 182 10.24 14.14 10.28
N THR A 183 9.04 13.80 9.81
CA THR A 183 7.99 13.19 10.63
C THR A 183 8.37 11.79 11.09
N LYS A 184 9.02 10.98 10.24
CA LYS A 184 9.55 9.68 10.65
C LYS A 184 10.62 9.82 11.74
N CYS A 185 11.55 10.76 11.59
CA CYS A 185 12.55 11.05 12.62
C CYS A 185 11.90 11.43 13.95
N LEU A 186 10.85 12.28 13.92
CA LEU A 186 10.10 12.67 15.11
C LEU A 186 9.43 11.47 15.81
N VAL A 187 8.80 10.56 15.06
CA VAL A 187 8.18 9.37 15.64
C VAL A 187 9.24 8.48 16.29
N ASN A 188 10.38 8.28 15.63
CA ASN A 188 11.47 7.50 16.20
C ASN A 188 12.03 8.14 17.47
N ASP A 189 12.21 9.46 17.49
CA ASP A 189 12.71 10.19 18.66
C ASP A 189 11.79 10.08 19.90
N ILE A 190 10.46 10.04 19.68
CA ILE A 190 9.47 9.96 20.76
C ILE A 190 9.34 8.53 21.33
N TRP A 191 9.35 7.49 20.49
CA TRP A 191 9.11 6.10 20.92
C TRP A 191 10.39 5.26 21.06
N HIS A 192 11.50 5.70 20.47
CA HIS A 192 12.81 5.04 20.50
C HIS A 192 13.94 6.05 20.82
N PRO A 193 13.88 6.73 21.97
CA PRO A 193 14.90 7.71 22.38
C PRO A 193 16.27 7.09 22.67
#